data_AF-A0AAU7DP77-F1
#
_entry.id   AF-A0AAU7DP77-F1
#
_cell.length_a   1.000
_cell.length_b   1.000
_cell.length_c   1.000
_cell.angle_alpha   90.00
_cell.angle_beta   90.00
_cell.angle_gamma   90.00
#
_symmetry.space_group_name_H-M   'P 1'
#
loop_
_entity.id
_entity.type
_entity.pdbx_description
1 polymer ?
#
loop_
_entity_poly.entity_id
_entity_poly.type
_entity_poly.pdbx_seq_one_letter_code
_entity_poly.pdbx_strand_id
1 'polypeptide(L)'
;MRLLETFAFALVVMSAGSPAFAQDPPDSSLARPQGQSLVASPTPVVAPSPALRMMEEFKNTNVKFDMNELVDILRDRRHEGWVLAAYPDPRTAQPLIGAGFSLDLPEREHPQQDAMNPHPFLEPSSADLWQAAGLDPARLDDILKVFYARRSSWSKRTWRKKLFSLPAQISDEDAVQLVRVGAIQAIYNAKAYCKNFDQLNGPQQMAMAQLVYQMGVNLEHFNAFLTTINPGSAPREQQLVQTGSQAEQEPAAADSEMLGQAIQDATAAPAALDQSADYWLGVQQSLMGSQWAHKYRTRAISVIAMLDPAYSDDPTAAERRVGAVLRPAVVRHGRRGAAATRQVALKTHRGHGKKAGRTAVRAKSRKRA
;
A
#
# COMPACT_ATOMS: atom_id res chain seq x y z
N MET A 1 0.87 -35.46 13.32
CA MET A 1 -0.25 -34.51 13.16
C MET A 1 0.29 -33.11 13.37
N ARG A 2 0.61 -32.39 12.27
CA ARG A 2 1.05 -30.99 12.33
C ARG A 2 -0.20 -30.13 12.22
N LEU A 3 -0.40 -29.25 13.21
CA LEU A 3 -1.48 -28.27 13.25
C LEU A 3 -1.31 -27.33 12.04
N LEU A 4 -2.28 -27.35 11.13
CA LEU A 4 -2.47 -26.29 10.15
C LEU A 4 -2.93 -25.06 10.92
N GLU A 5 -1.98 -24.17 11.22
CA GLU A 5 -2.32 -22.79 11.59
C GLU A 5 -2.93 -22.13 10.36
N THR A 6 -4.23 -21.84 10.45
CA THR A 6 -4.96 -20.99 9.51
C THR A 6 -4.42 -19.58 9.60
N PHE A 7 -3.47 -19.23 8.73
CA PHE A 7 -3.08 -17.85 8.52
C PHE A 7 -4.18 -17.13 7.72
N ALA A 8 -4.82 -16.18 8.37
CA ALA A 8 -5.73 -15.24 7.72
C ALA A 8 -4.89 -14.36 6.78
N PHE A 9 -5.14 -14.50 5.48
CA PHE A 9 -4.63 -13.58 4.46
C PHE A 9 -5.20 -12.19 4.73
N ALA A 10 -4.37 -11.28 5.25
CA ALA A 10 -4.69 -9.87 5.32
C ALA A 10 -4.33 -9.22 3.98
N LEU A 11 -5.13 -9.49 2.95
CA LEU A 11 -5.06 -8.78 1.68
C LEU A 11 -5.93 -7.51 1.76
N VAL A 12 -5.37 -6.37 1.38
CA VAL A 12 -6.06 -5.10 1.05
C VAL A 12 -6.80 -5.36 -0.29
N VAL A 13 -8.10 -5.15 -0.55
CA VAL A 13 -9.14 -4.17 -0.18
C VAL A 13 -8.91 -2.75 -0.67
N MET A 14 -9.43 -2.44 -1.87
CA MET A 14 -9.84 -1.09 -2.27
C MET A 14 -11.18 -1.17 -3.04
N SER A 15 -12.03 -0.18 -2.85
CA SER A 15 -13.47 -0.14 -3.13
C SER A 15 -13.81 0.94 -4.15
N ALA A 16 -14.70 0.62 -5.10
CA ALA A 16 -15.50 1.61 -5.82
C ALA A 16 -16.98 1.31 -5.54
N GLY A 17 -17.72 2.32 -5.10
CA GLY A 17 -19.18 2.27 -5.01
C GLY A 17 -19.80 2.44 -6.40
N SER A 18 -20.75 1.57 -6.75
CA SER A 18 -21.61 1.75 -7.92
C SER A 18 -22.93 2.36 -7.49
N PRO A 19 -23.53 3.24 -8.31
CA PRO A 19 -24.97 3.28 -8.48
C PRO A 19 -25.37 2.45 -9.70
N ALA A 20 -26.36 1.60 -9.50
CA ALA A 20 -27.09 0.89 -10.55
C ALA A 20 -28.11 1.83 -11.20
N PHE A 21 -28.22 1.81 -12.53
CA PHE A 21 -29.49 1.94 -13.23
C PHE A 21 -29.41 1.17 -14.55
N ALA A 22 -30.37 0.27 -14.73
CA ALA A 22 -30.62 -0.51 -15.93
C ALA A 22 -31.61 0.22 -16.84
N GLN A 23 -31.48 0.05 -18.16
CA GLN A 23 -32.59 -0.10 -19.11
C GLN A 23 -32.08 -0.49 -20.52
N ASP A 24 -32.36 -1.72 -20.94
CA ASP A 24 -32.50 -2.17 -22.34
C ASP A 24 -33.84 -1.63 -22.91
N PRO A 25 -34.09 -1.48 -24.23
CA PRO A 25 -34.16 -2.59 -25.22
C PRO A 25 -33.89 -2.15 -26.72
N PRO A 26 -34.40 -2.84 -27.77
CA PRO A 26 -34.01 -4.15 -28.30
C PRO A 26 -33.55 -4.12 -29.80
N ASP A 27 -33.00 -5.26 -30.22
CA ASP A 27 -32.81 -5.81 -31.57
C ASP A 27 -33.19 -5.01 -32.83
N SER A 28 -32.26 -4.94 -33.79
CA SER A 28 -32.56 -5.10 -35.22
C SER A 28 -31.36 -5.54 -36.07
N SER A 29 -31.60 -6.69 -36.71
CA SER A 29 -31.30 -7.09 -38.09
C SER A 29 -29.89 -7.54 -38.53
N LEU A 30 -29.94 -8.78 -39.05
CA LEU A 30 -28.95 -9.52 -39.81
C LEU A 30 -28.61 -8.84 -41.14
N ALA A 31 -27.32 -8.67 -41.43
CA ALA A 31 -26.82 -8.52 -42.80
C ALA A 31 -25.50 -9.29 -42.98
N ARG A 32 -25.43 -10.01 -44.11
CA ARG A 32 -24.44 -11.01 -44.52
C ARG A 32 -23.22 -10.34 -45.19
N PRO A 33 -21.99 -10.87 -45.06
CA PRO A 33 -20.78 -10.17 -45.45
C PRO A 33 -20.51 -10.27 -46.96
N GLN A 34 -20.17 -9.13 -47.59
CA GLN A 34 -19.50 -9.10 -48.88
C GLN A 34 -18.00 -8.95 -48.66
N GLY A 35 -17.23 -9.83 -49.29
CA GLY A 35 -15.78 -9.85 -49.24
C GLY A 35 -15.17 -8.60 -49.86
N GLN A 36 -14.58 -7.77 -49.03
CA GLN A 36 -13.59 -6.78 -49.43
C GLN A 36 -12.23 -7.25 -48.93
N SER A 37 -11.31 -7.44 -49.87
CA SER A 37 -9.90 -7.72 -49.60
C SER A 37 -9.31 -6.48 -48.93
N LEU A 38 -9.17 -6.53 -47.60
CA LEU A 38 -8.54 -5.46 -46.83
C LEU A 38 -7.03 -5.55 -46.99
N VAL A 39 -6.48 -4.63 -47.78
CA VAL A 39 -5.09 -4.23 -47.68
C VAL A 39 -4.85 -3.86 -46.22
N ALA A 40 -4.01 -4.62 -45.53
CA ALA A 40 -3.69 -4.41 -44.13
C ALA A 40 -3.10 -3.00 -43.95
N SER A 41 -3.93 -2.05 -43.50
CA SER A 41 -3.47 -0.75 -43.04
C SER A 41 -2.41 -0.99 -41.96
N PRO A 42 -1.26 -0.30 -42.02
CA PRO A 42 -0.25 -0.42 -40.98
C PRO A 42 -0.90 -0.11 -39.64
N THR A 43 -0.82 -1.07 -38.72
CA THR A 43 -1.34 -0.91 -37.36
C THR A 43 -0.71 0.35 -36.78
N PRO A 44 -1.51 1.36 -36.37
CA PRO A 44 -0.94 2.59 -35.83
C PRO A 44 -0.10 2.21 -34.62
N VAL A 45 1.17 2.60 -34.64
CA VAL A 45 2.05 2.51 -33.48
C VAL A 45 1.42 3.41 -32.42
N VAL A 46 0.72 2.81 -31.46
CA VAL A 46 0.09 3.53 -30.35
C VAL A 46 1.23 4.15 -29.55
N ALA A 47 1.28 5.48 -29.53
CA ALA A 47 2.29 6.18 -28.75
C ALA A 47 2.16 5.79 -27.27
N PRO A 48 3.28 5.58 -26.56
CA PRO A 48 3.23 5.20 -25.14
C PRO A 48 2.51 6.29 -24.35
N SER A 49 1.69 5.85 -23.39
CA SER A 49 0.93 6.74 -22.51
C SER A 49 1.88 7.68 -21.76
N PRO A 50 1.44 8.91 -21.40
CA PRO A 50 2.27 9.82 -20.61
C PRO A 50 2.76 9.19 -19.32
N ALA A 51 1.92 8.36 -18.69
CA ALA A 51 2.24 7.65 -17.48
C ALA A 51 3.41 6.68 -17.65
N LEU A 52 3.41 5.90 -18.73
CA LEU A 52 4.48 4.96 -19.04
C LEU A 52 5.82 5.68 -19.23
N ARG A 53 5.83 6.82 -19.92
CA ARG A 53 7.06 7.64 -20.08
C ARG A 53 7.62 8.13 -18.76
N MET A 54 6.76 8.63 -17.87
CA MET A 54 7.19 9.07 -16.54
C MET A 54 7.83 7.93 -15.75
N MET A 55 7.30 6.71 -15.87
CA MET A 55 7.86 5.53 -15.21
C MET A 55 9.20 5.09 -15.81
N GLU A 56 9.35 5.16 -17.13
CA GLU A 56 10.60 4.87 -17.83
C GLU A 56 11.71 5.89 -17.51
N GLU A 57 11.35 7.15 -17.32
CA GLU A 57 12.28 8.24 -16.99
C GLU A 57 12.72 8.24 -15.51
N PHE A 58 12.08 7.45 -14.65
CA PHE A 58 12.39 7.38 -13.23
C PHE A 58 13.82 6.88 -12.99
N LYS A 59 14.58 7.63 -12.17
CA LYS A 59 15.94 7.30 -11.74
C LYS A 59 15.96 7.10 -10.23
N ASN A 60 16.85 6.23 -9.75
CA ASN A 60 17.03 6.04 -8.31
C ASN A 60 17.39 7.35 -7.57
N THR A 61 17.98 8.33 -8.25
CA THR A 61 18.30 9.65 -7.70
C THR A 61 17.07 10.57 -7.53
N ASN A 62 15.89 10.18 -8.02
CA ASN A 62 14.65 10.94 -7.82
C ASN A 62 14.11 10.82 -6.39
N VAL A 63 14.67 9.92 -5.58
CA VAL A 63 14.36 9.73 -4.16
C VAL A 63 15.63 9.68 -3.33
N LYS A 64 15.50 9.90 -2.02
CA LYS A 64 16.60 9.95 -1.05
C LYS A 64 16.77 8.64 -0.27
N PHE A 65 16.17 7.55 -0.74
CA PHE A 65 16.29 6.21 -0.17
C PHE A 65 16.63 5.18 -1.24
N ASP A 66 17.09 3.99 -0.86
CA ASP A 66 17.36 2.92 -1.82
C ASP A 66 16.07 2.28 -2.31
N MET A 67 15.83 2.35 -3.62
CA MET A 67 14.66 1.75 -4.25
C MET A 67 14.58 0.23 -4.03
N ASN A 68 15.72 -0.46 -3.96
CA ASN A 68 15.73 -1.90 -3.73
C ASN A 68 15.28 -2.25 -2.31
N GLU A 69 15.63 -1.42 -1.33
CA GLU A 69 15.17 -1.57 0.05
C GLU A 69 13.64 -1.45 0.14
N LEU A 70 13.05 -0.46 -0.54
CA LEU A 70 11.60 -0.34 -0.63
C LEU A 70 10.96 -1.57 -1.26
N VAL A 71 11.50 -2.06 -2.39
CA VAL A 71 10.98 -3.27 -3.06
C VAL A 71 11.08 -4.49 -2.15
N ASP A 72 12.16 -4.64 -1.39
CA ASP A 72 12.32 -5.74 -0.43
C ASP A 72 11.30 -5.67 0.72
N ILE A 73 11.01 -4.47 1.24
CA ILE A 73 9.99 -4.26 2.27
C ILE A 73 8.59 -4.58 1.73
N LEU A 74 8.29 -4.16 0.50
CA LEU A 74 7.00 -4.42 -0.14
C LEU A 74 6.83 -5.90 -0.48
N ARG A 75 7.91 -6.56 -0.91
CA ARG A 75 7.96 -7.99 -1.20
C ARG A 75 7.79 -8.89 0.02
N ASP A 76 8.06 -8.40 1.25
CA ASP A 76 8.06 -9.25 2.43
C ASP A 76 6.80 -10.12 2.50
N ARG A 77 7.00 -11.44 2.34
CA ARG A 77 5.96 -12.46 2.25
C ARG A 77 5.10 -12.55 3.51
N ARG A 78 5.52 -11.88 4.59
CA ARG A 78 4.73 -11.72 5.81
C ARG A 78 3.56 -10.77 5.62
N HIS A 79 3.59 -9.92 4.60
CA HIS A 79 2.61 -8.87 4.38
C HIS A 79 1.72 -9.14 3.17
N GLU A 80 2.26 -9.72 2.09
CA GLU A 80 1.50 -10.04 0.88
C GLU A 80 1.76 -11.48 0.41
N GLY A 81 0.72 -12.11 -0.16
CA GLY A 81 0.85 -13.45 -0.71
C GLY A 81 1.69 -13.40 -1.98
N TRP A 82 2.72 -14.24 -2.08
CA TRP A 82 3.58 -14.33 -3.27
C TRP A 82 3.10 -15.47 -4.17
N VAL A 83 2.29 -15.16 -5.19
CA VAL A 83 1.68 -16.15 -6.08
C VAL A 83 2.03 -15.84 -7.54
N LEU A 84 2.84 -16.69 -8.15
CA LEU A 84 3.36 -16.50 -9.52
C LEU A 84 2.34 -16.83 -10.63
N ALA A 85 1.07 -16.98 -10.29
CA ALA A 85 -0.02 -17.28 -11.21
C ALA A 85 -1.25 -16.45 -10.85
N ALA A 86 -2.03 -16.04 -11.84
CA ALA A 86 -3.19 -15.21 -11.64
C ALA A 86 -4.25 -15.88 -10.74
N TYR A 87 -4.74 -15.14 -9.75
CA TYR A 87 -5.70 -15.59 -8.76
C TYR A 87 -6.73 -14.49 -8.44
N PRO A 88 -7.94 -14.84 -7.95
CA PRO A 88 -8.95 -13.84 -7.68
C PRO A 88 -8.69 -13.14 -6.35
N ASP A 89 -8.79 -11.81 -6.34
CA ASP A 89 -8.91 -11.01 -5.13
C ASP A 89 -10.06 -11.58 -4.27
N PRO A 90 -9.86 -11.83 -2.96
CA PRO A 90 -10.89 -12.42 -2.09
C PRO A 90 -12.17 -11.59 -1.98
N ARG A 91 -12.09 -10.27 -2.16
CA ARG A 91 -13.18 -9.30 -2.03
C ARG A 91 -13.79 -8.92 -3.38
N THR A 92 -12.98 -8.52 -4.36
CA THR A 92 -13.45 -8.00 -5.66
C THR A 92 -13.51 -9.08 -6.74
N ALA A 93 -12.86 -10.22 -6.52
CA ALA A 93 -12.63 -11.27 -7.52
C ALA A 93 -11.87 -10.81 -8.77
N GLN A 94 -11.26 -9.62 -8.74
CA GLN A 94 -10.36 -9.15 -9.79
C GLN A 94 -9.10 -10.03 -9.86
N PRO A 95 -8.52 -10.24 -11.04
CA PRO A 95 -7.28 -10.96 -11.22
C PRO A 95 -6.10 -10.22 -10.58
N LEU A 96 -5.41 -10.92 -9.68
CA LEU A 96 -4.16 -10.51 -9.05
C LEU A 96 -3.03 -11.48 -9.40
N ILE A 97 -1.77 -11.04 -9.35
CA ILE A 97 -0.58 -11.89 -9.48
C ILE A 97 0.58 -11.34 -8.63
N GLY A 98 1.63 -12.15 -8.43
CA GLY A 98 2.83 -11.73 -7.71
C GLY A 98 2.51 -11.38 -6.26
N ALA A 99 2.86 -10.17 -5.84
CA ALA A 99 2.52 -9.58 -4.55
C ALA A 99 1.17 -8.84 -4.59
N GLY A 100 0.11 -9.47 -5.12
CA GLY A 100 -1.21 -8.83 -5.20
C GLY A 100 -1.34 -7.72 -6.25
N PHE A 101 -0.50 -7.72 -7.28
CA PHE A 101 -0.58 -6.79 -8.40
C PHE A 101 -1.83 -7.06 -9.26
N SER A 102 -2.65 -6.04 -9.49
CA SER A 102 -3.89 -6.14 -10.28
C SER A 102 -3.62 -6.20 -11.77
N LEU A 103 -4.28 -7.10 -12.50
CA LEU A 103 -4.03 -7.36 -13.93
C LEU A 103 -4.99 -6.69 -14.91
N ASP A 104 -6.16 -6.21 -14.46
CA ASP A 104 -7.24 -5.74 -15.34
C ASP A 104 -7.82 -4.37 -14.96
N LEU A 105 -7.03 -3.52 -14.29
CA LEU A 105 -7.48 -2.16 -13.98
C LEU A 105 -7.36 -1.24 -15.19
N PRO A 106 -8.42 -0.50 -15.54
CA PRO A 106 -8.32 0.54 -16.57
C PRO A 106 -7.50 1.73 -16.05
N GLU A 107 -6.97 2.51 -16.98
CA GLU A 107 -6.42 3.83 -16.67
C GLU A 107 -7.50 4.71 -16.04
N ARG A 108 -7.11 5.53 -15.07
CA ARG A 108 -8.02 6.47 -14.39
C ARG A 108 -7.37 7.83 -14.29
N GLU A 109 -8.20 8.87 -14.39
CA GLU A 109 -7.79 10.21 -14.02
C GLU A 109 -8.04 10.41 -12.52
N HIS A 110 -7.05 10.97 -11.82
CA HIS A 110 -7.19 11.40 -10.44
C HIS A 110 -6.79 12.88 -10.36
N PRO A 111 -7.77 13.81 -10.26
CA PRO A 111 -7.47 15.23 -10.30
C PRO A 111 -6.72 15.68 -9.05
N GLN A 112 -5.70 16.52 -9.22
CA GLN A 112 -5.02 17.17 -8.10
C GLN A 112 -5.95 18.21 -7.46
N GLN A 113 -6.30 18.01 -6.20
CA GLN A 113 -7.20 18.90 -5.45
C GLN A 113 -6.45 20.03 -4.75
N ASP A 114 -5.17 19.84 -4.44
CA ASP A 114 -4.32 20.90 -3.86
C ASP A 114 -3.71 21.73 -4.99
N ALA A 115 -4.24 22.93 -5.21
CA ALA A 115 -3.75 23.87 -6.22
C ALA A 115 -2.29 24.30 -5.99
N MET A 116 -1.76 24.15 -4.78
CA MET A 116 -0.36 24.46 -4.46
C MET A 116 0.59 23.27 -4.69
N ASN A 117 0.06 22.09 -5.00
CA ASN A 117 0.87 20.92 -5.31
C ASN A 117 1.01 20.77 -6.84
N PRO A 118 2.20 20.97 -7.43
CA PRO A 118 2.38 20.88 -8.88
C PRO A 118 2.43 19.42 -9.39
N HIS A 119 2.48 18.44 -8.49
CA HIS A 119 2.64 17.03 -8.87
C HIS A 119 1.28 16.38 -9.20
N PRO A 120 1.08 15.88 -10.43
CA PRO A 120 -0.13 15.16 -10.79
C PRO A 120 -0.12 13.75 -10.20
N PHE A 121 -1.31 13.19 -9.99
CA PHE A 121 -1.46 11.76 -9.72
C PHE A 121 -1.19 10.94 -10.99
N LEU A 122 -0.70 9.73 -10.76
CA LEU A 122 -0.33 8.73 -11.75
C LEU A 122 -1.13 7.45 -11.49
N GLU A 123 -2.15 7.21 -12.33
CA GLU A 123 -3.05 6.05 -12.25
C GLU A 123 -3.14 5.32 -13.62
N PRO A 124 -2.01 4.80 -14.14
CA PRO A 124 -1.96 4.04 -15.39
C PRO A 124 -2.81 2.77 -15.34
N SER A 125 -3.12 2.24 -16.52
CA SER A 125 -3.75 0.92 -16.63
C SER A 125 -2.82 -0.20 -16.13
N SER A 126 -3.40 -1.34 -15.76
CA SER A 126 -2.61 -2.55 -15.45
C SER A 126 -1.74 -2.99 -16.64
N ALA A 127 -2.18 -2.75 -17.88
CA ALA A 127 -1.41 -3.06 -19.08
C ALA A 127 -0.18 -2.16 -19.23
N ASP A 128 -0.32 -0.86 -18.95
CA ASP A 128 0.78 0.09 -18.97
C ASP A 128 1.81 -0.26 -17.90
N LEU A 129 1.38 -0.59 -16.68
CA LEU A 129 2.26 -1.03 -15.61
C LEU A 129 2.99 -2.34 -15.96
N TRP A 130 2.28 -3.27 -16.62
CA TRP A 130 2.87 -4.52 -17.11
C TRP A 130 3.97 -4.26 -18.15
N GLN A 131 3.71 -3.38 -19.11
CA GLN A 131 4.69 -2.98 -20.12
C GLN A 131 5.87 -2.22 -19.50
N ALA A 132 5.61 -1.31 -18.55
CA ALA A 132 6.65 -0.57 -17.82
C ALA A 132 7.56 -1.51 -17.01
N ALA A 133 7.08 -2.68 -16.60
CA ALA A 133 7.89 -3.72 -15.97
C ALA A 133 8.78 -4.50 -16.96
N GLY A 134 8.73 -4.15 -18.25
CA GLY A 134 9.48 -4.82 -19.32
C GLY A 134 8.87 -6.17 -19.72
N LEU A 135 7.61 -6.43 -19.38
CA LEU A 135 6.94 -7.69 -19.68
C LEU A 135 6.17 -7.61 -21.01
N ASP A 136 6.15 -8.72 -21.74
CA ASP A 136 5.43 -8.85 -23.01
C ASP A 136 3.91 -8.65 -22.81
N PRO A 137 3.27 -7.67 -23.49
CA PRO A 137 1.83 -7.46 -23.44
C PRO A 137 1.02 -8.70 -23.86
N ALA A 138 1.48 -9.48 -24.85
CA ALA A 138 0.75 -10.67 -25.29
C ALA A 138 0.62 -11.72 -24.17
N ARG A 139 1.63 -11.80 -23.29
CA ARG A 139 1.62 -12.67 -22.12
C ARG A 139 0.54 -12.26 -21.12
N LEU A 140 0.25 -10.97 -20.96
CA LEU A 140 -0.83 -10.49 -20.08
C LEU A 140 -2.19 -11.01 -20.57
N ASP A 141 -2.46 -10.89 -21.87
CA ASP A 141 -3.70 -11.35 -22.49
C ASP A 141 -3.91 -12.87 -22.29
N ASP A 142 -2.85 -13.66 -22.48
CA ASP A 142 -2.89 -15.11 -22.24
C ASP A 142 -3.17 -15.44 -20.77
N ILE A 143 -2.55 -14.72 -19.83
CA ILE A 143 -2.78 -14.89 -18.40
C ILE A 143 -4.24 -14.57 -18.05
N LEU A 144 -4.77 -13.45 -18.53
CA LEU A 144 -6.15 -13.03 -18.30
C LEU A 144 -7.16 -14.04 -18.89
N LYS A 145 -6.91 -14.52 -20.11
CA LYS A 145 -7.72 -15.56 -20.75
C LYS A 145 -7.81 -16.82 -19.90
N VAL A 146 -6.67 -17.31 -19.41
CA VAL A 146 -6.61 -18.49 -18.52
C VAL A 146 -7.32 -18.21 -17.19
N PHE A 147 -7.12 -17.02 -16.62
CA PHE A 147 -7.77 -16.63 -15.38
C PHE A 147 -9.30 -16.63 -15.51
N TYR A 148 -9.86 -15.95 -16.51
CA TYR A 148 -11.32 -15.86 -16.68
C TYR A 148 -11.95 -17.22 -17.02
N ALA A 149 -11.27 -18.07 -17.79
CA ALA A 149 -11.71 -19.46 -18.03
C ALA A 149 -11.75 -20.30 -16.74
N ARG A 150 -10.79 -20.11 -15.83
CA ARG A 150 -10.82 -20.75 -14.50
C ARG A 150 -11.89 -20.11 -13.62
N ARG A 151 -12.04 -18.79 -13.64
CA ARG A 151 -13.02 -18.06 -12.83
C ARG A 151 -14.46 -18.49 -13.15
N SER A 152 -14.77 -18.74 -14.42
CA SER A 152 -16.10 -19.21 -14.84
C SER A 152 -16.38 -20.67 -14.44
N SER A 153 -15.33 -21.51 -14.33
CA SER A 153 -15.47 -22.94 -14.07
C SER A 153 -15.21 -23.35 -12.61
N TRP A 154 -14.50 -22.55 -11.82
CA TRP A 154 -14.04 -22.90 -10.48
C TRP A 154 -14.81 -22.15 -9.39
N SER A 155 -15.27 -22.90 -8.38
CA SER A 155 -15.82 -22.30 -7.16
C SER A 155 -14.74 -21.63 -6.29
N LYS A 156 -15.15 -20.72 -5.38
CA LYS A 156 -14.26 -20.14 -4.35
C LYS A 156 -13.53 -21.21 -3.52
N ARG A 157 -14.16 -22.37 -3.29
CA ARG A 157 -13.53 -23.49 -2.55
C ARG A 157 -12.42 -24.15 -3.38
N THR A 158 -12.63 -24.27 -4.69
CA THR A 158 -11.63 -24.83 -5.62
C THR A 158 -10.40 -23.93 -5.67
N TRP A 159 -10.59 -22.62 -5.80
CA TRP A 159 -9.50 -21.63 -5.76
C TRP A 159 -8.64 -21.77 -4.50
N ARG A 160 -9.26 -21.73 -3.31
CA ARG A 160 -8.53 -21.90 -2.04
C ARG A 160 -7.72 -23.19 -1.93
N LYS A 161 -8.20 -24.29 -2.53
CA LYS A 161 -7.50 -25.57 -2.53
C LYS A 161 -6.34 -25.62 -3.53
N LYS A 162 -6.49 -24.97 -4.68
CA LYS A 162 -5.56 -25.10 -5.81
C LYS A 162 -4.55 -23.95 -5.93
N LEU A 163 -4.76 -22.83 -5.24
CA LEU A 163 -3.97 -21.61 -5.39
C LEU A 163 -2.46 -21.84 -5.39
N PHE A 164 -1.92 -22.53 -4.37
CA PHE A 164 -0.49 -22.79 -4.23
C PHE A 164 0.05 -23.92 -5.12
N SER A 165 -0.82 -24.53 -5.92
CA SER A 165 -0.47 -25.59 -6.89
C SER A 165 -0.66 -25.15 -8.34
N LEU A 166 -1.02 -23.88 -8.56
CA LEU A 166 -1.13 -23.34 -9.91
C LEU A 166 0.25 -23.31 -10.57
N PRO A 167 0.37 -23.71 -11.84
CA PRO A 167 1.60 -23.52 -12.60
C PRO A 167 1.96 -22.03 -12.63
N ALA A 168 3.24 -21.72 -12.41
CA ALA A 168 3.74 -20.36 -12.51
C ALA A 168 3.51 -19.82 -13.92
N GLN A 169 2.95 -18.62 -14.01
CA GLN A 169 2.76 -17.87 -15.25
C GLN A 169 3.80 -16.75 -15.39
N ILE A 170 4.36 -16.29 -14.27
CA ILE A 170 5.48 -15.35 -14.18
C ILE A 170 6.68 -15.95 -13.42
N SER A 171 7.88 -15.45 -13.67
CA SER A 171 9.07 -15.77 -12.86
C SER A 171 9.06 -14.99 -11.53
N ASP A 172 9.97 -15.34 -10.62
CA ASP A 172 10.17 -14.53 -9.41
C ASP A 172 10.71 -13.14 -9.77
N GLU A 173 11.58 -13.05 -10.78
CA GLU A 173 12.15 -11.80 -11.29
C GLU A 173 11.06 -10.89 -11.89
N ASP A 174 10.15 -11.46 -12.68
CA ASP A 174 9.00 -10.74 -13.25
C ASP A 174 8.13 -10.13 -12.14
N ALA A 175 7.85 -10.91 -11.09
CA ALA A 175 7.08 -10.45 -9.93
C ALA A 175 7.80 -9.30 -9.18
N VAL A 176 9.13 -9.35 -9.08
CA VAL A 176 9.92 -8.25 -8.50
C VAL A 176 9.84 -7.00 -9.37
N GLN A 177 9.87 -7.12 -10.70
CA GLN A 177 9.70 -5.95 -11.59
C GLN A 177 8.30 -5.33 -11.45
N LEU A 178 7.25 -6.15 -11.31
CA LEU A 178 5.88 -5.67 -11.05
C LEU A 178 5.79 -4.89 -9.72
N VAL A 179 6.45 -5.37 -8.65
CA VAL A 179 6.52 -4.64 -7.38
C VAL A 179 7.27 -3.32 -7.56
N ARG A 180 8.38 -3.34 -8.31
CA ARG A 180 9.20 -2.15 -8.57
C ARG A 180 8.40 -1.06 -9.30
N VAL A 181 7.67 -1.39 -10.36
CA VAL A 181 6.86 -0.40 -11.08
C VAL A 181 5.72 0.13 -10.23
N GLY A 182 5.06 -0.72 -9.44
CA GLY A 182 4.04 -0.26 -8.48
C GLY A 182 4.61 0.68 -7.42
N ALA A 183 5.84 0.43 -6.97
CA ALA A 183 6.54 1.30 -6.03
C ALA A 183 6.94 2.64 -6.66
N ILE A 184 7.36 2.66 -7.94
CA ILE A 184 7.59 3.91 -8.70
C ILE A 184 6.31 4.73 -8.80
N GLN A 185 5.19 4.09 -9.16
CA GLN A 185 3.87 4.74 -9.19
C GLN A 185 3.52 5.34 -7.83
N ALA A 186 3.73 4.58 -6.74
CA ALA A 186 3.47 5.04 -5.38
C ALA A 186 4.34 6.25 -4.99
N ILE A 187 5.57 6.35 -5.49
CA ILE A 187 6.44 7.52 -5.26
C ILE A 187 5.87 8.77 -5.96
N TYR A 188 5.44 8.66 -7.21
CA TYR A 188 4.79 9.79 -7.91
C TYR A 188 3.52 10.23 -7.18
N ASN A 189 2.68 9.29 -6.77
CA ASN A 189 1.47 9.57 -6.02
C ASN A 189 1.76 10.12 -4.61
N ALA A 190 2.87 9.73 -3.98
CA ALA A 190 3.32 10.33 -2.73
C ALA A 190 3.72 11.80 -2.89
N LYS A 191 4.31 12.19 -4.02
CA LYS A 191 4.53 13.61 -4.36
C LYS A 191 3.20 14.35 -4.54
N ALA A 192 2.21 13.73 -5.17
CA ALA A 192 0.88 14.31 -5.35
C ALA A 192 0.10 14.45 -4.02
N TYR A 193 0.35 13.59 -3.02
CA TYR A 193 -0.23 13.71 -1.68
C TYR A 193 0.57 14.60 -0.71
N CYS A 194 1.88 14.77 -0.92
CA CYS A 194 2.76 15.54 -0.05
C CYS A 194 3.49 16.62 -0.84
N LYS A 195 3.00 17.87 -0.73
CA LYS A 195 3.49 19.04 -1.44
C LYS A 195 5.00 19.25 -1.29
N ASN A 196 5.54 18.93 -0.11
CA ASN A 196 6.95 19.10 0.20
C ASN A 196 7.72 17.76 0.21
N PHE A 197 7.28 16.75 -0.54
CA PHE A 197 7.90 15.43 -0.59
C PHE A 197 9.42 15.49 -0.86
N ASP A 198 9.85 16.37 -1.77
CA ASP A 198 11.27 16.50 -2.13
C ASP A 198 12.12 17.13 -1.01
N GLN A 199 11.51 17.76 -0.01
CA GLN A 199 12.21 18.29 1.17
C GLN A 199 12.37 17.25 2.29
N LEU A 200 11.56 16.18 2.29
CA LEU A 200 11.64 15.09 3.26
C LEU A 200 13.00 14.37 3.23
N ASN A 201 13.41 13.77 4.34
CA ASN A 201 14.59 12.90 4.37
C ASN A 201 14.27 11.51 3.75
N GLY A 202 15.30 10.66 3.57
CA GLY A 202 15.15 9.33 2.96
C GLY A 202 14.07 8.46 3.62
N PRO A 203 14.15 8.20 4.95
CA PRO A 203 13.11 7.47 5.68
C PRO A 203 11.70 8.05 5.52
N GLN A 204 11.54 9.37 5.60
CA GLN A 204 10.25 10.03 5.46
C GLN A 204 9.66 9.85 4.03
N GLN A 205 10.48 10.01 3.00
CA GLN A 205 10.06 9.72 1.62
C GLN A 205 9.64 8.26 1.45
N MET A 206 10.39 7.33 2.05
CA MET A 206 10.06 5.91 2.01
C MET A 206 8.74 5.62 2.74
N ALA A 207 8.52 6.23 3.91
CA ALA A 207 7.27 6.11 4.65
C ALA A 207 6.06 6.56 3.82
N MET A 208 6.17 7.72 3.16
CA MET A 208 5.13 8.24 2.27
C MET A 208 4.86 7.30 1.09
N ALA A 209 5.92 6.81 0.43
CA ALA A 209 5.78 5.84 -0.66
C ALA A 209 5.10 4.54 -0.19
N GLN A 210 5.46 4.03 0.99
CA GLN A 210 4.81 2.84 1.56
C GLN A 210 3.34 3.06 1.93
N LEU A 211 2.99 4.23 2.50
CA LEU A 211 1.59 4.59 2.79
C LEU A 211 0.77 4.59 1.50
N VAL A 212 1.26 5.25 0.46
CA VAL A 212 0.59 5.33 -0.84
C VAL A 212 0.52 3.98 -1.53
N TYR A 213 1.57 3.17 -1.49
CA TYR A 213 1.53 1.82 -2.07
C TYR A 213 0.43 0.96 -1.42
N GLN A 214 0.28 1.04 -0.09
CA GLN A 214 -0.67 0.22 0.65
C GLN A 214 -2.11 0.74 0.59
N MET A 215 -2.28 2.06 0.54
CA MET A 215 -3.60 2.70 0.63
C MET A 215 -4.12 3.18 -0.73
N GLY A 216 -3.25 3.34 -1.72
CA GLY A 216 -3.58 3.96 -3.00
C GLY A 216 -4.36 5.26 -2.80
N VAL A 217 -5.44 5.38 -3.56
CA VAL A 217 -6.36 6.54 -3.50
C VAL A 217 -7.01 6.74 -2.13
N ASN A 218 -7.18 5.70 -1.30
CA ASN A 218 -7.83 5.85 0.01
C ASN A 218 -7.04 6.72 0.99
N LEU A 219 -5.76 7.02 0.71
CA LEU A 219 -5.01 7.98 1.51
C LEU A 219 -5.70 9.36 1.52
N GLU A 220 -6.46 9.69 0.47
CA GLU A 220 -7.25 10.93 0.39
C GLU A 220 -8.23 11.11 1.57
N HIS A 221 -8.68 10.02 2.19
CA HIS A 221 -9.60 10.07 3.33
C HIS A 221 -8.90 10.29 4.67
N PHE A 222 -7.57 10.36 4.70
CA PHE A 222 -6.78 10.61 5.91
C PHE A 222 -6.62 12.12 6.13
N ASN A 223 -7.74 12.84 6.17
CA ASN A 223 -7.78 14.31 6.22
C ASN A 223 -6.90 14.90 7.33
N ALA A 224 -6.98 14.37 8.56
CA ALA A 224 -6.17 14.87 9.67
C ALA A 224 -4.66 14.77 9.37
N PHE A 225 -4.22 13.66 8.76
CA PHE A 225 -2.83 13.47 8.35
C PHE A 225 -2.46 14.39 7.18
N LEU A 226 -3.28 14.42 6.13
CA LEU A 226 -3.00 15.22 4.93
C LEU A 226 -2.99 16.73 5.21
N THR A 227 -3.88 17.22 6.08
CA THR A 227 -3.87 18.63 6.54
C THR A 227 -2.65 18.93 7.40
N THR A 228 -2.24 18.00 8.27
CA THR A 228 -1.06 18.21 9.14
C THR A 228 0.24 18.18 8.33
N ILE A 229 0.39 17.23 7.40
CA ILE A 229 1.62 17.10 6.61
C ILE A 229 1.74 18.18 5.51
N ASN A 230 0.61 18.79 5.10
CA ASN A 230 0.56 19.88 4.13
C ASN A 230 -0.02 21.16 4.75
N PRO A 231 0.74 21.88 5.59
CA PRO A 231 0.26 23.15 6.15
C PRO A 231 -0.08 24.15 5.03
N GLY A 232 -1.15 24.90 5.25
CA GLY A 232 -1.66 25.89 4.30
C GLY A 232 -2.53 25.35 3.16
N SER A 233 -2.74 24.03 3.06
CA SER A 233 -3.62 23.42 2.05
C SER A 233 -5.10 23.37 2.49
N ALA A 234 -5.50 24.16 3.48
CA ALA A 234 -6.89 24.20 3.95
C ALA A 234 -7.82 24.78 2.86
N PRO A 235 -9.02 24.20 2.63
CA PRO A 235 -10.00 24.78 1.73
C PRO A 235 -10.33 26.22 2.15
N ARG A 236 -10.24 27.14 1.18
CA ARG A 236 -10.43 28.59 1.34
C ARG A 236 -11.72 28.98 2.10
N GLU A 237 -12.71 28.10 2.15
CA GLU A 237 -13.96 28.28 2.90
C GLU A 237 -13.79 28.41 4.42
N GLN A 238 -12.74 27.83 5.03
CA GLN A 238 -12.53 27.94 6.49
C GLN A 238 -11.69 29.15 6.91
N GLN A 239 -10.89 29.72 6.02
CA GLN A 239 -10.11 30.93 6.33
C GLN A 239 -10.94 32.21 6.27
N LEU A 240 -12.01 32.25 5.46
CA LEU A 240 -12.91 33.42 5.36
C LEU A 240 -13.80 33.64 6.59
N VAL A 241 -13.93 32.66 7.49
CA VAL A 241 -14.74 32.80 8.71
C VAL A 241 -13.95 33.43 9.88
N GLN A 242 -12.61 33.41 9.85
CA GLN A 242 -11.79 34.02 10.91
C GLN A 242 -11.38 35.47 10.63
N THR A 243 -11.38 35.92 9.37
CA THR A 243 -11.09 37.32 9.01
C THR A 243 -12.32 38.24 9.05
N GLY A 244 -13.52 37.71 9.28
CA GLY A 244 -14.78 38.47 9.26
C GLY A 244 -15.16 39.22 10.54
N SER A 245 -14.29 39.31 11.56
CA SER A 245 -14.65 39.92 12.85
C SER A 245 -13.85 41.17 13.25
N GLN A 246 -13.04 41.74 12.36
CA GLN A 246 -12.38 43.03 12.59
C GLN A 246 -12.29 43.85 11.29
N ALA A 247 -13.39 44.46 10.86
CA ALA A 247 -13.35 45.54 9.87
C ALA A 247 -14.65 46.38 9.87
N GLU A 248 -14.87 47.15 10.94
CA GLU A 248 -15.63 48.40 10.84
C GLU A 248 -14.73 49.53 11.33
N GLN A 249 -13.90 50.06 10.43
CA GLN A 249 -13.34 51.40 10.52
C GLN A 249 -12.72 51.79 9.15
N GLU A 250 -13.48 52.57 8.39
CA GLU A 250 -12.93 53.53 7.41
C GLU A 250 -12.14 54.61 8.18
N PRO A 251 -11.07 55.21 7.61
CA PRO A 251 -11.23 56.04 6.41
C PRO A 251 -10.09 56.04 5.37
N ALA A 252 -10.52 56.41 4.16
CA ALA A 252 -9.87 57.17 3.09
C ALA A 252 -8.34 57.48 3.14
N ALA A 253 -7.75 57.29 1.94
CA ALA A 253 -6.49 57.85 1.40
C ALA A 253 -5.20 57.01 1.58
N ALA A 254 -5.03 55.95 0.75
CA ALA A 254 -3.72 55.39 0.40
C ALA A 254 -3.74 54.44 -0.83
N ASP A 255 -4.26 54.89 -1.99
CA ASP A 255 -4.42 54.06 -3.21
C ASP A 255 -3.14 53.88 -4.06
N SER A 256 -1.95 53.75 -3.47
CA SER A 256 -0.74 53.42 -4.26
C SER A 256 0.32 52.56 -3.58
N GLU A 257 0.28 52.35 -2.26
CA GLU A 257 1.22 51.44 -1.59
C GLU A 257 0.68 50.00 -1.48
N MET A 258 -0.64 49.80 -1.57
CA MET A 258 -1.24 48.47 -1.42
C MET A 258 -0.99 47.51 -2.59
N LEU A 259 -0.72 48.01 -3.79
CA LEU A 259 -0.40 47.16 -4.94
C LEU A 259 1.05 46.63 -4.88
N GLY A 260 1.96 47.34 -4.20
CA GLY A 260 3.34 46.93 -3.99
C GLY A 260 3.49 45.80 -2.96
N GLN A 261 2.67 45.83 -1.91
CA GLN A 261 2.66 44.80 -0.86
C GLN A 261 2.08 43.46 -1.36
N ALA A 262 1.01 43.51 -2.17
CA ALA A 262 0.38 42.30 -2.72
C ALA A 262 1.26 41.53 -3.71
N ILE A 263 2.21 42.21 -4.37
CA ILE A 263 3.20 41.58 -5.25
C ILE A 263 4.35 40.95 -4.45
N GLN A 264 4.71 41.53 -3.29
CA GLN A 264 5.74 40.97 -2.40
C GLN A 264 5.27 39.70 -1.67
N ASP A 265 3.99 39.61 -1.28
CA ASP A 265 3.43 38.38 -0.70
C ASP A 265 3.32 37.23 -1.71
N ALA A 266 3.19 37.54 -3.00
CA ALA A 266 3.20 36.53 -4.08
C ALA A 266 4.61 36.01 -4.43
N THR A 267 5.67 36.65 -3.90
CA THR A 267 7.07 36.22 -4.06
C THR A 267 7.68 35.62 -2.80
N ALA A 268 6.87 35.37 -1.76
CA ALA A 268 7.31 34.62 -0.59
C ALA A 268 7.80 33.23 -1.03
N ALA A 269 9.11 33.00 -0.89
CA ALA A 269 9.71 31.68 -1.03
C ALA A 269 8.86 30.65 -0.27
N PRO A 270 8.71 29.41 -0.76
CA PRO A 270 7.91 28.40 -0.09
C PRO A 270 8.37 28.34 1.37
N ALA A 271 7.45 28.66 2.28
CA ALA A 271 7.72 28.69 3.71
C ALA A 271 8.46 27.40 4.06
N ALA A 272 9.70 27.55 4.52
CA ALA A 272 10.53 26.40 4.88
C ALA A 272 9.68 25.52 5.80
N LEU A 273 9.57 24.23 5.46
CA LEU A 273 8.82 23.27 6.28
C LEU A 273 9.22 23.46 7.74
N ASP A 274 8.23 23.63 8.61
CA ASP A 274 8.48 23.54 10.05
C ASP A 274 8.94 22.11 10.33
N GLN A 275 10.25 21.91 10.48
CA GLN A 275 10.84 20.62 10.81
C GLN A 275 10.93 20.41 12.33
N SER A 276 10.15 21.16 13.12
CA SER A 276 10.12 21.00 14.57
C SER A 276 9.71 19.58 14.97
N ALA A 277 10.24 19.13 16.11
CA ALA A 277 9.88 17.83 16.66
C ALA A 277 8.37 17.74 16.97
N ASP A 278 7.76 18.86 17.39
CA ASP A 278 6.33 18.94 17.71
C ASP A 278 5.46 18.78 16.45
N TYR A 279 5.87 19.38 15.33
CA TYR A 279 5.20 19.19 14.04
C TYR A 279 5.17 17.71 13.64
N TRP A 280 6.34 17.05 13.63
CA TRP A 280 6.44 15.65 13.23
C TRP A 280 5.73 14.70 14.19
N LEU A 281 5.71 15.02 15.49
CA LEU A 281 4.90 14.30 16.46
C LEU A 281 3.41 14.40 16.13
N GLY A 282 2.92 15.57 15.74
CA GLY A 282 1.54 15.77 15.27
C GLY A 282 1.23 14.92 14.03
N VAL A 283 2.13 14.91 13.05
CA VAL A 283 2.02 14.07 11.84
C VAL A 283 1.91 12.59 12.23
N GLN A 284 2.78 12.08 13.11
CA GLN A 284 2.73 10.69 13.55
C GLN A 284 1.43 10.37 14.31
N GLN A 285 1.00 11.25 15.22
CA GLN A 285 -0.22 11.07 16.00
C GLN A 285 -1.46 10.96 15.11
N SER A 286 -1.53 11.76 14.05
CA SER A 286 -2.65 11.72 13.09
C SER A 286 -2.80 10.35 12.39
N LEU A 287 -1.70 9.62 12.18
CA LEU A 287 -1.72 8.26 11.64
C LEU A 287 -1.95 7.19 12.71
N MET A 288 -1.38 7.35 13.91
CA MET A 288 -1.49 6.37 15.00
C MET A 288 -2.95 6.13 15.43
N GLY A 289 -3.80 7.15 15.37
CA GLY A 289 -5.23 7.04 15.67
C GLY A 289 -6.09 6.42 14.55
N SER A 290 -5.50 6.11 13.39
CA SER A 290 -6.25 5.62 12.24
C SER A 290 -6.63 4.13 12.33
N GLN A 291 -7.72 3.75 11.66
CA GLN A 291 -8.11 2.34 11.53
C GLN A 291 -7.05 1.52 10.78
N TRP A 292 -6.34 2.13 9.82
CA TRP A 292 -5.23 1.49 9.13
C TRP A 292 -4.12 1.09 10.12
N ALA A 293 -3.69 2.01 10.98
CA ALA A 293 -2.63 1.73 11.96
C ALA A 293 -3.03 0.61 12.92
N HIS A 294 -4.30 0.58 13.35
CA HIS A 294 -4.82 -0.48 14.22
C HIS A 294 -4.98 -1.84 13.52
N LYS A 295 -5.30 -1.86 12.23
CA LYS A 295 -5.44 -3.09 11.43
C LYS A 295 -4.09 -3.67 11.03
N TYR A 296 -3.13 -2.83 10.66
CA TYR A 296 -1.83 -3.24 10.12
C TYR A 296 -0.67 -2.92 11.08
N ARG A 297 -0.89 -3.12 12.39
CA ARG A 297 -0.01 -2.66 13.48
C ARG A 297 1.49 -2.87 13.23
N THR A 298 1.90 -4.07 12.80
CA THR A 298 3.33 -4.36 12.57
C THR A 298 3.94 -3.44 11.52
N ARG A 299 3.26 -3.26 10.39
CA ARG A 299 3.72 -2.43 9.28
C ARG A 299 3.59 -0.94 9.61
N ALA A 300 2.48 -0.59 10.25
CA ALA A 300 2.21 0.78 10.67
C ALA A 300 3.25 1.31 11.66
N ILE A 301 3.79 0.47 12.55
CA ILE A 301 4.86 0.87 13.48
C ILE A 301 6.08 1.40 12.71
N SER A 302 6.64 0.61 11.79
CA SER A 302 7.83 1.01 11.03
C SER A 302 7.55 2.22 10.13
N VAL A 303 6.40 2.23 9.45
CA VAL A 303 6.01 3.34 8.56
C VAL A 303 5.85 4.66 9.32
N ILE A 304 5.13 4.66 10.44
CA ILE A 304 4.93 5.88 11.24
C ILE A 304 6.27 6.29 11.90
N ALA A 305 7.07 5.34 12.35
CA ALA A 305 8.37 5.63 12.97
C ALA A 305 9.31 6.34 12.00
N MET A 306 9.33 5.95 10.72
CA MET A 306 10.13 6.59 9.67
C MET A 306 9.77 8.06 9.41
N LEU A 307 8.62 8.55 9.90
CA LEU A 307 8.28 9.98 9.83
C LEU A 307 9.04 10.84 10.84
N ASP A 308 9.67 10.21 11.85
CA ASP A 308 10.52 10.89 12.83
C ASP A 308 11.80 11.44 12.14
N PRO A 309 12.13 12.74 12.27
CA PRO A 309 13.36 13.30 11.72
C PRO A 309 14.63 12.59 12.21
N ALA A 310 14.63 12.06 13.43
CA ALA A 310 15.74 11.33 14.05
C ALA A 310 15.70 9.82 13.77
N TYR A 311 14.84 9.34 12.86
CA TYR A 311 14.73 7.90 12.57
C TYR A 311 16.05 7.29 12.13
N SER A 312 16.84 8.01 11.31
CA SER A 312 18.15 7.53 10.84
C SER A 312 19.14 7.27 11.98
N ASP A 313 19.00 7.96 13.12
CA ASP A 313 19.93 7.85 14.25
C ASP A 313 19.58 6.66 15.15
N ASP A 314 18.28 6.44 15.42
CA ASP A 314 17.81 5.31 16.23
C ASP A 314 16.43 4.79 15.76
N PRO A 315 16.40 3.96 14.69
CA PRO A 315 15.17 3.36 14.18
C PRO A 315 14.44 2.54 15.25
N THR A 316 15.19 1.84 16.11
CA THR A 316 14.64 0.95 17.13
C THR A 316 13.94 1.74 18.24
N ALA A 317 14.47 2.89 18.66
CA ALA A 317 13.77 3.76 19.60
C ALA A 317 12.51 4.38 18.98
N ALA A 318 12.57 4.85 17.74
CA ALA A 318 11.40 5.40 17.04
C ALA A 318 10.27 4.35 16.93
N GLU A 319 10.60 3.14 16.49
CA GLU A 319 9.63 2.03 16.40
C GLU A 319 9.08 1.62 17.77
N ARG A 320 9.91 1.62 18.83
CA ARG A 320 9.42 1.34 20.19
C ARG A 320 8.45 2.41 20.68
N ARG A 321 8.68 3.69 20.39
CA ARG A 321 7.77 4.79 20.76
C ARG A 321 6.39 4.61 20.11
N VAL A 322 6.36 4.41 18.79
CA VAL A 322 5.12 4.15 18.06
C VAL A 322 4.46 2.84 18.51
N GLY A 323 5.27 1.80 18.70
CA GLY A 323 4.82 0.49 19.15
C GLY A 323 4.15 0.52 20.53
N ALA A 324 4.65 1.34 21.46
CA ALA A 324 4.04 1.51 22.78
C ALA A 324 2.60 2.08 22.70
N VAL A 325 2.32 2.94 21.72
CA VAL A 325 1.00 3.51 21.47
C VAL A 325 0.08 2.50 20.78
N LEU A 326 0.55 1.84 19.71
CA LEU A 326 -0.26 0.92 18.90
C LEU A 326 -0.45 -0.47 19.52
N ARG A 327 0.42 -0.86 20.45
CA ARG A 327 0.37 -2.12 21.19
C ARG A 327 0.46 -1.82 22.69
N PRO A 328 -0.59 -1.22 23.28
CA PRO A 328 -0.60 -1.01 24.72
C PRO A 328 -0.35 -2.36 25.39
N ALA A 329 0.59 -2.39 26.33
CA ALA A 329 0.96 -3.61 27.03
C ALA A 329 -0.32 -4.28 27.51
N VAL A 330 -0.60 -5.49 27.02
CA VAL A 330 -1.71 -6.28 27.53
C VAL A 330 -1.36 -6.55 28.97
N VAL A 331 -1.92 -5.75 29.88
CA VAL A 331 -1.92 -6.04 31.31
C VAL A 331 -2.69 -7.33 31.40
N ARG A 332 -1.96 -8.45 31.35
CA ARG A 332 -2.47 -9.72 31.81
C ARG A 332 -2.76 -9.45 33.26
N HIS A 333 -4.02 -9.15 33.58
CA HIS A 333 -4.51 -9.19 34.95
C HIS A 333 -4.14 -10.58 35.43
N GLY A 334 -3.01 -10.65 36.11
CA GLY A 334 -2.52 -11.86 36.72
C GLY A 334 -3.67 -12.30 37.59
N ARG A 335 -4.33 -13.37 37.16
CA ARG A 335 -5.24 -14.13 37.98
C ARG A 335 -4.44 -14.35 39.27
N ARG A 336 -4.81 -13.62 40.33
CA ARG A 336 -4.22 -13.71 41.67
C ARG A 336 -4.42 -15.15 42.11
N GLY A 337 -3.51 -16.02 41.68
CA GLY A 337 -3.29 -17.33 42.26
C GLY A 337 -2.73 -17.03 43.64
N ALA A 338 -3.49 -17.42 44.64
CA ALA A 338 -3.14 -17.34 46.04
C ALA A 338 -1.67 -17.69 46.24
N ALA A 339 -0.96 -16.81 46.95
CA ALA A 339 0.32 -17.10 47.54
C ALA A 339 0.12 -18.21 48.58
N ALA A 340 0.21 -19.47 48.14
CA ALA A 340 0.43 -20.60 49.01
C ALA A 340 1.93 -20.66 49.30
N THR A 341 2.30 -20.23 50.49
CA THR A 341 3.59 -20.47 51.14
C THR A 341 3.95 -21.95 51.04
N ARG A 342 4.79 -22.29 50.06
CA ARG A 342 5.42 -23.62 49.99
C ARG A 342 6.61 -23.61 50.92
N GLN A 343 6.40 -24.09 52.15
CA GLN A 343 7.47 -24.42 53.08
C GLN A 343 8.45 -25.37 52.41
N VAL A 344 9.72 -25.00 52.49
CA VAL A 344 10.87 -25.82 52.15
C VAL A 344 10.97 -26.93 53.20
N ALA A 345 10.63 -28.15 52.82
CA ALA A 345 11.03 -29.33 53.58
C ALA A 345 12.19 -30.00 52.85
N LEU A 346 13.40 -29.72 53.34
CA LEU A 346 14.59 -30.53 53.11
C LEU A 346 14.27 -31.99 53.51
N LYS A 347 14.34 -32.91 52.55
CA LYS A 347 14.53 -34.33 52.85
C LYS A 347 15.71 -34.88 52.07
N THR A 348 16.61 -35.43 52.87
CA THR A 348 17.93 -35.95 52.59
C THR A 348 17.91 -37.23 51.75
N HIS A 349 19.03 -37.44 51.06
CA HIS A 349 19.41 -38.62 50.29
C HIS A 349 19.27 -39.96 51.03
N ARG A 350 18.89 -41.01 50.29
CA ARG A 350 19.63 -42.29 50.13
C ARG A 350 18.76 -43.32 49.41
N GLY A 351 19.30 -43.99 48.39
CA GLY A 351 18.56 -45.09 47.74
C GLY A 351 19.17 -45.56 46.42
N HIS A 352 20.36 -46.13 46.51
CA HIS A 352 21.03 -46.88 45.45
C HIS A 352 20.14 -48.04 44.99
N GLY A 353 19.90 -48.18 43.68
CA GLY A 353 19.14 -49.32 43.14
C GLY A 353 19.33 -49.50 41.64
N LYS A 354 20.42 -50.19 41.26
CA LYS A 354 20.65 -50.73 39.92
C LYS A 354 19.53 -51.70 39.51
N LYS A 355 19.08 -51.64 38.25
CA LYS A 355 18.62 -52.77 37.40
C LYS A 355 18.32 -52.18 36.00
N ALA A 356 19.20 -52.34 35.01
CA ALA A 356 19.39 -53.52 34.17
C ALA A 356 18.14 -53.90 33.35
N GLY A 357 18.23 -53.64 32.04
CA GLY A 357 17.66 -54.48 30.98
C GLY A 357 16.16 -54.35 30.67
N ARG A 358 15.84 -53.85 29.48
CA ARG A 358 15.23 -54.67 28.42
C ARG A 358 15.03 -53.86 27.13
N THR A 359 15.86 -54.22 26.17
CA THR A 359 15.61 -54.20 24.73
C THR A 359 14.23 -54.78 24.42
N ALA A 360 13.45 -54.07 23.60
CA ALA A 360 12.33 -54.66 22.87
C ALA A 360 12.26 -54.03 21.47
N VAL A 361 12.98 -54.68 20.56
CA VAL A 361 12.72 -54.67 19.12
C VAL A 361 11.28 -55.11 18.87
N ARG A 362 10.51 -54.38 18.07
CA ARG A 362 9.34 -54.94 17.40
C ARG A 362 9.25 -54.46 15.96
N ALA A 363 9.89 -55.22 15.10
CA ALA A 363 9.55 -55.32 13.69
C ALA A 363 8.28 -56.16 13.51
N LYS A 364 7.41 -55.75 12.57
CA LYS A 364 6.50 -56.57 11.73
C LYS A 364 5.76 -55.57 10.81
N SER A 365 6.07 -55.45 9.51
CA SER A 365 5.81 -56.40 8.41
C SER A 365 4.34 -56.82 8.29
N ARG A 366 3.64 -56.26 7.29
CA ARG A 366 2.78 -56.92 6.28
C ARG A 366 2.03 -55.82 5.48
N LYS A 367 2.27 -55.59 4.19
CA LYS A 367 2.04 -56.38 2.96
C LYS A 367 0.59 -56.25 2.44
N ARG A 368 0.49 -55.51 1.32
CA ARG A 368 -0.42 -55.58 0.16
C ARG A 368 -1.91 -55.92 0.35
N ALA A 369 -2.76 -55.10 -0.26
CA ALA A 369 -3.48 -55.46 -1.49
C ALA A 369 -3.37 -54.29 -2.47
#